data_AF-A0A1D2QXI1-F1
#
_entry.id   AF-A0A1D2QXI1-F1
#
_cell.length_a   1.000
_cell.length_b   1.000
_cell.length_c   1.000
_cell.angle_alpha   90.00
_cell.angle_beta   90.00
_cell.angle_gamma   90.00
#
_symmetry.space_group_name_H-M   'P 1'
#
loop_
_entity.id
_entity.type
_entity.pdbx_description
1 polymer ?
#
loop_
_entity_poly.entity_id
_entity_poly.type
_entity_poly.pdbx_seq_one_letter_code
_entity_poly.pdbx_strand_id
1 'polypeptide(L)'
;MASIKKKLMGKVRRGEKITKREFYAYETTFAVMEGIRYFFHYYRIEENEMVCDVVDPIAEMVSEIKSERALGGEIKGYILDQDIGLSRREAKNLAVEITDEVLEHRKHCKGCPGNCLFDPDGDATQMFASMENLPFHTQKEEFEDEYDKEFEDDIVRLDKLLNDRRRAMASNLKHIK
;
A
#
# COMPACT_ATOMS: atom_id res chain seq x y z
N MET A 1 -8.57 -14.58 15.00
CA MET A 1 -9.26 -13.66 14.07
C MET A 1 -9.33 -14.32 12.70
N ALA A 2 -10.30 -13.96 11.83
CA ALA A 2 -10.27 -14.43 10.44
C ALA A 2 -9.14 -13.72 9.69
N SER A 3 -8.41 -14.43 8.81
CA SER A 3 -7.27 -13.80 8.16
C SER A 3 -7.66 -12.64 7.25
N ILE A 4 -6.78 -11.65 7.06
CA ILE A 4 -7.04 -10.48 6.20
C ILE A 4 -7.49 -10.93 4.81
N LYS A 5 -6.80 -11.92 4.24
CA LYS A 5 -7.18 -12.55 2.96
C LYS A 5 -8.63 -13.04 2.96
N LYS A 6 -9.04 -13.81 3.98
CA LYS A 6 -10.42 -14.33 4.09
C LYS A 6 -11.44 -13.20 4.22
N LYS A 7 -11.12 -12.14 4.98
CA LYS A 7 -11.95 -10.94 5.15
C LYS A 7 -12.17 -10.23 3.81
N LEU A 8 -11.11 -10.00 3.04
CA LEU A 8 -11.18 -9.37 1.72
C LEU A 8 -11.89 -10.22 0.68
N MET A 9 -11.64 -11.53 0.62
CA MET A 9 -12.40 -12.45 -0.22
C MET A 9 -13.90 -12.41 0.12
N GLY A 10 -14.24 -12.30 1.40
CA GLY A 10 -15.62 -12.12 1.86
C GLY A 10 -16.25 -10.84 1.33
N LYS A 11 -15.51 -9.73 1.31
CA LYS A 11 -15.97 -8.45 0.74
C LYS A 11 -16.29 -8.57 -0.74
N VAL A 12 -15.37 -9.13 -1.53
CA VAL A 12 -15.57 -9.37 -2.97
C VAL A 12 -16.86 -10.18 -3.23
N ARG A 13 -17.06 -11.26 -2.46
CA ARG A 13 -18.27 -12.11 -2.60
C ARG A 13 -19.57 -11.40 -2.26
N ARG A 14 -19.53 -10.37 -1.40
CA ARG A 14 -20.70 -9.56 -1.02
C ARG A 14 -20.86 -8.30 -1.88
N GLY A 15 -19.97 -8.04 -2.83
CA GLY A 15 -19.96 -6.80 -3.60
C GLY A 15 -19.56 -5.57 -2.77
N GLU A 16 -18.84 -5.77 -1.66
CA GLU A 16 -18.36 -4.68 -0.81
C GLU A 16 -17.02 -4.13 -1.29
N LYS A 17 -16.85 -2.81 -1.22
CA LYS A 17 -15.58 -2.15 -1.57
C LYS A 17 -14.45 -2.52 -0.61
N ILE A 18 -13.27 -2.77 -1.17
CA ILE A 18 -12.01 -2.90 -0.46
C ILE A 18 -11.31 -1.55 -0.50
N THR A 19 -11.02 -0.99 0.67
CA THR A 19 -10.32 0.29 0.74
C THR A 19 -8.83 0.11 0.47
N LYS A 20 -8.17 1.16 0.00
CA LYS A 20 -6.71 1.25 -0.13
C LYS A 20 -5.95 0.82 1.13
N ARG A 21 -6.43 1.19 2.31
CA ARG A 21 -5.80 0.81 3.59
C ARG A 21 -5.88 -0.70 3.83
N GLU A 22 -7.04 -1.30 3.60
CA GLU A 22 -7.22 -2.74 3.75
C GLU A 22 -6.38 -3.53 2.75
N PHE A 23 -6.27 -3.04 1.52
CA PHE A 23 -5.39 -3.62 0.52
C PHE A 23 -3.91 -3.55 0.92
N TYR A 24 -3.44 -2.41 1.44
CA TYR A 24 -2.06 -2.33 1.93
C TYR A 24 -1.80 -3.21 3.15
N ALA A 25 -2.76 -3.35 4.05
CA ALA A 25 -2.65 -4.31 5.14
C ALA A 25 -2.49 -5.74 4.56
N TYR A 26 -3.26 -6.09 3.53
CA TYR A 26 -3.11 -7.36 2.82
C TYR A 26 -1.72 -7.54 2.21
N GLU A 27 -1.21 -6.57 1.45
CA GLU A 27 0.15 -6.67 0.86
C GLU A 27 1.24 -6.78 1.95
N THR A 28 1.07 -6.05 3.06
CA THR A 28 2.01 -6.04 4.18
C THR A 28 2.11 -7.41 4.87
N THR A 29 1.07 -8.26 4.81
CA THR A 29 1.11 -9.61 5.41
C THR A 29 2.27 -10.45 4.89
N PHE A 30 2.61 -10.30 3.60
CA PHE A 30 3.71 -11.06 3.00
C PHE A 30 5.05 -10.65 3.61
N ALA A 31 5.34 -9.35 3.71
CA ALA A 31 6.58 -8.85 4.30
C ALA A 31 6.72 -9.25 5.79
N VAL A 32 5.62 -9.18 6.56
CA VAL A 32 5.63 -9.61 7.95
C VAL A 32 5.90 -11.11 8.07
N MET A 33 5.26 -11.93 7.23
CA MET A 33 5.48 -13.37 7.19
C MET A 33 6.92 -13.73 6.82
N GLU A 34 7.51 -13.05 5.83
CA GLU A 34 8.91 -13.27 5.46
C GLU A 34 9.87 -12.90 6.60
N GLY A 35 9.63 -11.80 7.32
CA GLY A 35 10.42 -11.45 8.51
C GLY A 35 10.34 -12.50 9.62
N ILE A 36 9.15 -13.08 9.84
CA ILE A 36 8.96 -14.19 10.80
C ILE A 36 9.71 -15.44 10.34
N ARG A 37 9.61 -15.82 9.07
CA ARG A 37 10.30 -16.99 8.51
C ARG A 37 11.82 -16.82 8.58
N TYR A 38 12.31 -15.64 8.24
CA TYR A 38 13.72 -15.29 8.33
C TYR A 38 14.22 -15.42 9.77
N PHE A 39 13.46 -14.90 10.74
CA PHE A 39 13.79 -15.03 12.16
C PHE A 39 13.95 -16.50 12.59
N PHE A 40 12.96 -17.36 12.34
CA PHE A 40 13.04 -18.78 12.73
C PHE A 40 14.21 -19.49 12.04
N HIS A 41 14.41 -19.21 10.75
CA HIS A 41 15.51 -19.80 9.98
C HIS A 41 16.89 -19.35 10.47
N TYR A 42 17.10 -18.04 10.59
CA TYR A 42 18.40 -17.44 10.90
C TYR A 42 18.85 -17.73 12.33
N TYR A 43 17.94 -17.58 13.30
CA TYR A 43 18.25 -17.81 14.71
C TYR A 43 18.12 -19.29 15.12
N ARG A 44 17.73 -20.18 14.18
CA ARG A 44 17.54 -21.63 14.40
C ARG A 44 16.60 -21.92 15.57
N ILE A 45 15.52 -21.15 15.63
CA ILE A 45 14.47 -21.30 16.65
C ILE A 45 13.41 -22.23 16.05
N GLU A 46 12.85 -23.11 16.87
CA GLU A 46 11.74 -23.99 16.45
C GLU A 46 10.53 -23.14 16.03
N GLU A 47 9.91 -23.49 14.90
CA GLU A 47 8.73 -22.78 14.43
C GLU A 47 7.63 -22.81 15.49
N ASN A 48 7.11 -21.63 15.81
CA ASN A 48 6.08 -21.46 16.81
C ASN A 48 4.82 -20.90 16.14
N GLU A 49 3.76 -21.71 16.10
CA GLU A 49 2.49 -21.36 15.46
C GLU A 49 1.87 -20.08 16.03
N MET A 50 2.06 -19.78 17.33
CA MET A 50 1.55 -18.55 17.95
C MET A 50 2.19 -17.29 17.36
N VAL A 51 3.39 -17.39 16.79
CA VAL A 51 4.04 -16.28 16.09
C VAL A 51 3.39 -16.02 14.73
N CYS A 52 2.83 -17.04 14.08
CA CYS A 52 2.07 -16.85 12.85
C CYS A 52 0.75 -16.09 13.10
N ASP A 53 0.18 -16.19 14.31
CA ASP A 53 -1.06 -15.50 14.67
C ASP A 53 -0.89 -13.96 14.76
N VAL A 54 0.34 -13.45 14.88
CA VAL A 54 0.60 -12.00 14.93
C VAL A 54 0.79 -11.36 13.55
N VAL A 55 0.84 -12.15 12.46
CA VAL A 55 1.07 -11.64 11.09
C VAL A 55 0.04 -10.59 10.70
N ASP A 56 -1.24 -10.99 10.73
CA ASP A 56 -2.34 -10.12 10.30
C ASP A 56 -2.50 -8.90 11.21
N PRO A 57 -2.50 -9.03 12.55
CA PRO A 57 -2.52 -7.86 13.44
C PRO A 57 -1.37 -6.87 13.21
N ILE A 58 -0.14 -7.37 13.01
CA ILE A 58 1.00 -6.49 12.72
C ILE A 58 0.82 -5.80 11.38
N ALA A 59 0.37 -6.52 10.35
CA ALA A 59 0.14 -5.94 9.02
C ALA A 59 -0.95 -4.86 9.04
N GLU A 60 -2.06 -5.08 9.77
CA GLU A 60 -3.10 -4.07 9.98
C GLU A 60 -2.52 -2.84 10.69
N MET A 61 -1.83 -3.02 11.82
CA MET A 61 -1.21 -1.92 12.58
C MET A 61 -0.19 -1.12 11.74
N VAL A 62 0.69 -1.82 11.02
CA VAL A 62 1.69 -1.21 10.13
C VAL A 62 1.02 -0.37 9.05
N SER A 63 -0.10 -0.82 8.47
CA SER A 63 -0.82 -0.07 7.43
C SER A 63 -1.29 1.32 7.87
N GLU A 64 -1.42 1.56 9.18
CA GLU A 64 -1.84 2.83 9.78
C GLU A 64 -0.67 3.79 10.02
N ILE A 65 0.55 3.26 10.11
CA ILE A 65 1.75 4.01 10.45
C ILE A 65 2.29 4.72 9.21
N LYS A 66 2.13 6.05 9.18
CA LYS A 66 2.66 6.92 8.11
C LYS A 66 4.17 7.15 8.21
N SER A 67 4.73 7.15 9.42
CA SER A 67 6.14 7.48 9.67
C SER A 67 7.00 6.22 9.76
N GLU A 68 7.93 6.04 8.83
CA GLU A 68 8.86 4.90 8.84
C GLU A 68 9.72 4.85 10.11
N ARG A 69 10.06 6.00 10.69
CA ARG A 69 10.84 6.08 11.92
C ARG A 69 10.12 5.51 13.14
N ALA A 70 8.78 5.43 13.10
CA ALA A 70 7.97 4.89 14.19
C ALA A 70 7.82 3.36 14.12
N LEU A 71 7.94 2.76 12.93
CA LEU A 71 7.64 1.33 12.70
C LEU A 71 8.35 0.40 13.68
N GLY A 72 9.66 0.53 13.81
CA GLY A 72 10.44 -0.35 14.69
C GLY A 72 10.07 -0.22 16.17
N GLY A 73 9.61 0.96 16.61
CA GLY A 73 9.11 1.16 17.97
C GLY A 73 7.76 0.48 18.19
N GLU A 74 6.81 0.71 17.28
CA GLU A 74 5.44 0.20 17.36
C GLU A 74 5.38 -1.33 17.22
N ILE A 75 6.07 -1.91 16.23
CA ILE A 75 6.14 -3.36 16.01
C ILE A 75 6.74 -4.06 17.24
N LYS A 76 7.83 -3.49 17.77
CA LYS A 76 8.48 -4.02 18.97
C LYS A 76 7.57 -3.92 20.20
N GLY A 77 6.89 -2.79 20.39
CA GLY A 77 5.92 -2.63 21.48
C GLY A 77 4.84 -3.70 21.41
N TYR A 78 4.22 -3.81 20.24
CA TYR A 78 3.18 -4.81 19.97
C TYR A 78 3.65 -6.24 20.29
N ILE A 79 4.78 -6.67 19.73
CA ILE A 79 5.29 -8.05 19.90
C ILE A 79 5.66 -8.33 21.36
N LEU A 80 6.25 -7.36 22.06
CA LEU A 80 6.60 -7.52 23.48
C LEU A 80 5.36 -7.64 24.38
N ASP A 81 4.24 -7.06 23.97
CA ASP A 81 2.97 -7.13 24.69
C ASP A 81 2.19 -8.43 24.38
N GLN A 82 2.59 -9.18 23.34
CA GLN A 82 1.98 -10.47 23.05
C GLN A 82 2.64 -11.60 23.84
N ASP A 83 1.84 -12.50 24.40
CA ASP A 83 2.31 -13.77 24.99
C ASP A 83 2.45 -14.84 23.89
N ILE A 84 3.49 -14.70 23.06
CA ILE A 84 3.76 -15.59 21.90
C ILE A 84 4.79 -16.69 22.19
N GLY A 85 5.09 -16.95 23.47
CA GLY A 85 6.02 -18.02 23.87
C GLY A 85 7.48 -17.78 23.50
N LEU A 86 7.85 -16.54 23.14
CA LEU A 86 9.25 -16.13 22.92
C LEU A 86 9.82 -15.43 24.15
N SER A 87 11.11 -15.61 24.41
CA SER A 87 11.80 -14.80 25.41
C SER A 87 11.81 -13.33 25.00
N ARG A 88 11.97 -12.43 25.98
CA ARG A 88 12.05 -10.99 25.70
C ARG A 88 13.17 -10.61 24.73
N ARG A 89 14.25 -11.40 24.64
CA ARG A 89 15.33 -11.18 23.68
C ARG A 89 14.91 -11.60 22.28
N GLU A 90 14.32 -12.77 22.15
CA GLU A 90 13.81 -13.31 20.88
C GLU A 90 12.71 -12.42 20.30
N ALA A 91 11.75 -12.00 21.12
CA ALA A 91 10.71 -11.06 20.73
C ALA A 91 11.27 -9.73 20.20
N LYS A 92 12.38 -9.23 20.78
CA LYS A 92 13.06 -8.04 20.26
C LYS A 92 13.74 -8.28 18.91
N ASN A 93 14.38 -9.44 18.73
CA ASN A 93 15.01 -9.78 17.47
C ASN A 93 13.96 -9.98 16.37
N LEU A 94 12.88 -10.70 16.68
CA LEU A 94 11.74 -10.85 15.77
C LEU A 94 11.19 -9.50 15.32
N ALA A 95 11.04 -8.55 16.24
CA ALA A 95 10.59 -7.21 15.90
C ALA A 95 11.53 -6.49 14.93
N VAL A 96 12.85 -6.70 15.04
CA VAL A 96 13.84 -6.14 14.12
C VAL A 96 13.69 -6.76 12.73
N GLU A 97 13.65 -8.10 12.63
CA GLU A 97 13.52 -8.79 11.33
C GLU A 97 12.24 -8.37 10.60
N ILE A 98 11.10 -8.31 11.30
CA ILE A 98 9.83 -7.84 10.71
C ILE A 98 9.94 -6.38 10.27
N THR A 99 10.58 -5.52 11.06
CA THR A 99 10.73 -4.10 10.74
C THR A 99 11.55 -3.91 9.46
N ASP A 100 12.65 -4.65 9.33
CA ASP A 100 13.56 -4.53 8.19
C ASP A 100 12.86 -4.99 6.90
N GLU A 101 12.16 -6.13 6.93
CA GLU A 101 11.38 -6.63 5.78
C GLU A 101 10.24 -5.69 5.38
N VAL A 102 9.52 -5.12 6.36
CA VAL A 102 8.45 -4.14 6.08
C VAL A 102 9.03 -2.86 5.46
N LEU A 103 10.17 -2.38 5.95
CA LEU A 103 10.83 -1.20 5.38
C LEU A 103 11.34 -1.46 3.97
N GLU A 104 11.90 -2.63 3.73
CA GLU A 104 12.33 -3.06 2.40
C GLU A 104 11.14 -3.14 1.44
N HIS A 105 10.06 -3.80 1.83
CA HIS A 105 8.84 -3.88 1.04
C HIS A 105 8.27 -2.49 0.69
N ARG A 106 8.21 -1.56 1.66
CA ARG A 106 7.75 -0.18 1.41
C ARG A 106 8.63 0.57 0.41
N LYS A 107 9.96 0.38 0.45
CA LYS A 107 10.88 0.97 -0.54
C LYS A 107 10.59 0.43 -1.95
N HIS A 108 10.37 -0.88 -2.06
CA HIS A 108 10.04 -1.53 -3.33
C HIS A 108 8.69 -1.04 -3.87
N CYS A 109 7.63 -0.97 -3.05
CA CYS A 109 6.31 -0.51 -3.49
C CYS A 109 6.28 0.98 -3.87
N LYS A 110 7.09 1.84 -3.21
CA LYS A 110 7.27 3.24 -3.63
C LYS A 110 7.94 3.36 -5.01
N GLY A 111 8.69 2.35 -5.44
CA GLY A 111 9.35 2.29 -6.75
C GLY A 111 8.43 1.84 -7.91
N CYS A 112 7.24 1.31 -7.63
CA CYS A 112 6.32 0.76 -8.63
C CYS A 112 4.91 1.36 -8.56
N PRO A 113 4.72 2.69 -8.73
CA PRO A 113 3.40 3.31 -8.69
C PRO A 113 2.45 2.81 -9.81
N GLY A 114 2.99 2.23 -10.90
CA GLY A 114 2.21 1.74 -12.04
C GLY A 114 1.42 0.44 -11.80
N ASN A 115 1.68 -0.29 -10.71
CA ASN A 115 0.96 -1.52 -10.37
C ASN A 115 -0.14 -1.31 -9.31
N CYS A 116 -0.30 -0.08 -8.82
CA CYS A 116 -1.30 0.31 -7.82
C CYS A 116 -2.33 1.27 -8.44
N LEU A 117 -3.11 0.79 -9.41
CA LEU A 117 -4.25 1.55 -9.94
C LEU A 117 -5.42 1.37 -8.97
N PHE A 118 -5.46 2.22 -7.94
CA PHE A 118 -6.69 2.43 -7.18
C PHE A 118 -7.64 3.27 -8.02
N ASP A 119 -8.93 2.99 -7.92
CA ASP A 119 -9.93 3.91 -8.48
C ASP A 119 -9.84 5.28 -7.78
N PRO A 120 -10.33 6.36 -8.41
CA PRO A 120 -10.30 7.72 -7.83
C PRO A 120 -10.88 7.82 -6.41
N ASP A 121 -11.83 6.94 -6.07
CA ASP A 121 -12.46 6.82 -4.75
C ASP A 121 -11.61 6.04 -3.72
N GLY A 122 -10.44 5.53 -4.10
CA GLY A 122 -9.59 4.68 -3.26
C GLY A 122 -10.10 3.24 -3.12
N ASP A 123 -10.91 2.78 -4.07
CA ASP A 123 -11.35 1.39 -4.19
C ASP A 123 -10.22 0.52 -4.79
N ALA A 124 -9.93 -0.59 -4.11
CA ALA A 124 -8.90 -1.56 -4.47
C ALA A 124 -9.49 -2.93 -4.84
N THR A 125 -10.82 -3.04 -4.96
CA THR A 125 -11.51 -4.33 -5.11
C THR A 125 -11.10 -5.06 -6.37
N GLN A 126 -11.04 -4.37 -7.52
CA GLN A 126 -10.61 -4.98 -8.78
C GLN A 126 -9.15 -5.44 -8.73
N MET A 127 -8.28 -4.68 -8.07
CA MET A 127 -6.87 -5.00 -7.92
C MET A 127 -6.70 -6.27 -7.07
N PHE A 128 -7.31 -6.32 -5.89
CA PHE A 128 -7.32 -7.50 -5.03
C PHE A 128 -7.89 -8.72 -5.76
N ALA A 129 -9.02 -8.58 -6.45
CA ALA A 129 -9.64 -9.67 -7.19
C ALA A 129 -8.74 -10.18 -8.32
N SER A 130 -8.05 -9.30 -9.04
CA SER A 130 -7.13 -9.66 -10.11
C SER A 130 -5.91 -10.42 -9.58
N MET A 131 -5.30 -9.95 -8.48
CA MET A 131 -4.17 -10.64 -7.83
C MET A 131 -4.54 -12.04 -7.36
N GLU A 132 -5.76 -12.20 -6.84
CA GLU A 132 -6.27 -13.47 -6.33
C GLU A 132 -6.97 -14.34 -7.39
N ASN A 133 -6.97 -13.91 -8.66
CA ASN A 133 -7.69 -14.56 -9.76
C ASN A 133 -9.16 -14.87 -9.43
N LEU A 134 -9.83 -13.95 -8.72
CA LEU A 134 -11.22 -14.07 -8.34
C LEU A 134 -12.13 -13.55 -9.46
N PRO A 135 -13.26 -14.21 -9.72
CA PRO A 135 -14.24 -13.68 -10.66
C PRO A 135 -14.79 -12.36 -10.11
N PHE A 136 -14.48 -11.27 -10.80
CA PHE A 136 -15.02 -9.95 -10.51
C PHE A 136 -15.86 -9.51 -11.71
N HIS A 137 -17.17 -9.40 -11.51
CA HIS A 137 -18.02 -8.71 -12.47
C HIS A 137 -17.89 -7.22 -12.19
N THR A 138 -17.06 -6.54 -12.98
CA THR A 138 -17.28 -5.12 -13.21
C THR A 138 -18.70 -5.00 -13.74
N GLN A 139 -19.63 -4.47 -12.94
CA GLN A 139 -20.66 -3.65 -13.56
C GLN A 139 -19.86 -2.58 -14.29
N LYS A 140 -19.71 -2.74 -15.61
CA LYS A 140 -19.34 -1.64 -16.47
C LYS A 140 -20.46 -0.63 -16.29
N GLU A 141 -20.30 0.29 -15.36
CA GLU A 141 -20.89 1.60 -15.55
C GLU A 141 -20.18 2.14 -16.80
N GLU A 142 -20.89 2.09 -17.92
CA GLU A 142 -20.61 2.98 -19.03
C GLU A 142 -20.70 4.38 -18.45
N PHE A 143 -19.57 4.94 -18.02
CA PHE A 143 -19.46 6.39 -17.97
C PHE A 143 -19.65 6.82 -19.43
N GLU A 144 -20.86 7.28 -19.76
CA GLU A 144 -20.97 8.30 -20.80
C GLU A 144 -20.03 9.40 -20.33
N ASP A 145 -18.87 9.52 -20.99
CA ASP A 145 -18.05 10.72 -20.91
C ASP A 145 -18.97 11.87 -21.34
N GLU A 146 -19.63 12.52 -20.38
CA GLU A 146 -20.12 13.88 -20.57
C GLU A 146 -18.87 14.70 -20.81
N TYR A 147 -18.56 14.84 -22.09
CA TYR A 147 -17.47 15.65 -22.60
C TYR A 147 -17.69 17.08 -22.12
N ASP A 148 -17.00 17.43 -21.04
CA ASP A 148 -17.14 18.73 -20.40
C ASP A 148 -16.44 19.79 -21.26
N LYS A 149 -17.25 20.53 -22.03
CA LYS A 149 -16.77 21.62 -22.89
C LYS A 149 -16.02 22.69 -22.09
N GLU A 150 -16.31 22.87 -20.80
CA GLU A 150 -15.57 23.82 -19.97
C GLU A 150 -14.11 23.39 -19.80
N PHE A 151 -13.84 22.09 -19.72
CA PHE A 151 -12.48 21.56 -19.59
C PHE A 151 -11.65 21.76 -20.87
N GLU A 152 -12.25 21.58 -22.05
CA GLU A 152 -11.56 21.84 -23.34
C GLU A 152 -11.24 23.33 -23.51
N ASP A 153 -12.19 24.21 -23.17
CA ASP A 153 -11.99 25.66 -23.22
C ASP A 153 -10.88 26.12 -22.25
N ASP A 154 -10.79 25.51 -21.06
CA ASP A 154 -9.72 25.78 -20.10
C ASP A 154 -8.35 25.30 -20.59
N ILE A 155 -8.26 24.14 -21.26
CA ILE A 155 -7.02 23.66 -21.89
C ILE A 155 -6.58 24.62 -23.00
N VAL A 156 -7.50 25.03 -23.88
CA VAL A 156 -7.20 25.96 -24.98
C VAL A 156 -6.73 27.32 -24.42
N ARG A 157 -7.35 27.78 -23.34
CA ARG A 157 -6.95 29.02 -22.65
C ARG A 157 -5.56 28.92 -22.02
N LEU A 158 -5.25 27.79 -21.38
CA LEU A 158 -3.94 27.52 -20.78
C LEU A 158 -2.83 27.47 -21.84
N ASP A 159 -3.09 26.80 -22.97
CA ASP A 159 -2.11 26.68 -24.04
C ASP A 159 -1.82 28.03 -24.72
N LYS A 160 -2.85 28.88 -24.85
CA LYS A 160 -2.69 30.27 -25.30
C LYS A 160 -1.81 31.08 -24.34
N LEU A 161 -2.08 31.02 -23.03
CA LEU A 161 -1.29 31.73 -22.01
C LEU A 161 0.18 31.30 -21.99
N LEU A 162 0.44 30.00 -22.15
CA LEU A 162 1.80 29.47 -22.22
C LEU A 162 2.54 29.92 -23.49
N ASN A 163 1.85 29.92 -24.63
CA ASN A 163 2.42 30.39 -25.89
C ASN A 163 2.70 31.90 -25.88
N ASP A 164 1.81 32.70 -25.30
CA ASP A 164 2.01 34.14 -25.16
C ASP A 164 3.19 34.45 -24.22
N ARG A 165 3.34 33.71 -23.11
CA ARG A 165 4.52 33.83 -22.23
C ARG A 165 5.82 33.44 -22.93
N ARG A 166 5.84 32.34 -23.70
CA ARG A 166 7.02 31.92 -24.46
C ARG A 166 7.43 32.99 -25.49
N ARG A 167 6.45 33.58 -26.18
CA ARG A 167 6.69 34.66 -27.15
C ARG A 167 7.21 35.93 -26.48
N ALA A 168 6.65 36.32 -25.32
CA ALA A 168 7.12 37.47 -24.55
C ALA A 168 8.57 37.30 -24.05
N MET A 169 8.92 36.11 -23.56
CA MET A 169 10.30 35.81 -23.14
C MET A 169 11.28 35.83 -24.33
N ALA A 170 10.88 35.29 -25.48
CA ALA A 170 11.69 35.32 -26.70
C ALA A 170 11.86 36.76 -27.26
N SER A 171 10.90 37.64 -27.02
CA SER A 171 10.97 39.05 -27.41
C SER A 171 11.89 39.86 -26.48
N ASN A 172 11.84 39.62 -25.17
CA ASN A 172 12.72 40.31 -24.19
C ASN A 172 14.21 39.96 -24.38
N LEU A 173 14.52 38.78 -24.92
CA LEU A 173 15.89 38.38 -25.28
C LEU A 173 16.43 39.12 -26.52
N LYS A 174 15.60 39.76 -27.35
CA LYS A 174 16.03 40.55 -28.52
C LYS A 174 16.36 42.02 -28.20
N HIS A 175 16.04 42.51 -27.01
CA HIS A 175 16.33 43.88 -26.56
C HIS A 175 17.50 43.99 -25.59
N ILE A 176 18.22 42.88 -25.36
CA ILE A 176 19.50 42.82 -24.65
C ILE A 176 20.57 42.48 -25.69
N LYS A 177 20.91 43.46 -26.54
CA LYS A 177 22.12 43.48 -27.37
C LYS A 177 22.62 44.91 -27.46
#